data_AF-A0A8G1A2A1-F1
#
_entry.id   AF-A0A8G1A2A1-F1
#
_cell.length_a   1.000
_cell.length_b   1.000
_cell.length_c   1.000
_cell.angle_alpha   90.00
_cell.angle_beta   90.00
_cell.angle_gamma   90.00
#
_symmetry.space_group_name_H-M   'P 1'
#
loop_
_entity.id
_entity.type
_entity.pdbx_description
1 polymer ?
#
loop_
_entity_poly.entity_id
_entity_poly.type
_entity_poly.pdbx_seq_one_letter_code
_entity_poly.pdbx_strand_id
1 'polypeptide(L)'
;MNGSNSRQFWTGVIAGLVVALIVNYLITIGGAFIGGIVTGVIVRGGAKNGGKAGVYLGLLNAVVLAAAIFVYGIETAPPDISYLGFLGSTLFIVVALFPLFGLFGYVGGLIGGSLTK
;
A
#
# COMPACT_ATOMS: atom_id res chain seq x y z
N MET A 1 9.56 30.82 25.36
CA MET A 1 8.53 30.01 24.68
C MET A 1 8.21 28.81 25.57
N ASN A 2 6.97 28.71 26.06
CA ASN A 2 6.56 27.78 27.13
C ASN A 2 6.60 26.30 26.67
N GLY A 3 7.33 25.45 27.41
CA GLY A 3 7.52 24.03 27.10
C GLY A 3 6.24 23.17 27.02
N SER A 4 5.11 23.66 27.54
CA SER A 4 3.78 23.07 27.40
C SER A 4 3.29 23.03 25.94
N ASN A 5 3.48 24.12 25.20
CA ASN A 5 2.99 24.24 23.82
C ASN A 5 3.78 23.35 22.86
N SER A 6 5.08 23.16 23.12
CA SER A 6 5.93 22.26 22.33
C SER A 6 5.50 20.80 22.49
N ARG A 7 5.25 20.34 23.72
CA ARG A 7 4.82 18.96 23.96
C ARG A 7 3.46 18.66 23.31
N GLN A 8 2.48 19.54 23.48
CA GLN A 8 1.15 19.38 22.86
C GLN A 8 1.21 19.42 21.32
N PHE A 9 2.05 20.29 20.75
CA PHE A 9 2.29 20.35 19.30
C PHE A 9 2.86 19.03 18.78
N TRP A 10 3.94 18.52 19.38
CA TRP A 10 4.55 17.26 18.96
C TRP A 10 3.63 16.05 19.18
N THR A 11 2.84 16.03 20.26
CA THR A 11 1.80 15.00 20.45
C THR A 11 0.75 15.05 19.34
N GLY A 12 0.32 16.24 18.91
CA GLY A 12 -0.58 16.41 17.77
C GLY A 12 0.03 15.93 16.44
N VAL A 13 1.30 16.25 16.18
CA VAL A 13 2.02 15.78 14.98
C VAL A 13 2.14 14.26 14.97
N ILE A 14 2.51 13.63 16.08
CA ILE A 14 2.64 12.17 16.18
C ILE A 14 1.27 11.51 16.02
N ALA A 15 0.23 12.01 16.70
CA ALA A 15 -1.12 11.46 16.57
C ALA A 15 -1.66 11.60 15.15
N GLY A 16 -1.48 12.76 14.52
CA GLY A 16 -1.85 13.00 13.13
C GLY A 16 -1.10 12.08 12.16
N LEU A 17 0.21 11.89 12.37
CA LEU A 17 1.03 10.96 11.60
C LEU A 17 0.52 9.52 11.73
N VAL A 18 0.23 9.06 12.95
CA VAL A 18 -0.29 7.70 13.19
C VAL A 18 -1.62 7.49 12.46
N VAL A 19 -2.55 8.44 12.56
CA VAL A 19 -3.84 8.35 11.85
C VAL A 19 -3.64 8.34 10.33
N ALA A 20 -2.79 9.22 9.81
CA ALA A 20 -2.48 9.26 8.38
C ALA A 20 -1.90 7.92 7.88
N LEU A 21 -0.97 7.33 8.63
CA LEU A 21 -0.40 6.02 8.30
C LEU A 21 -1.47 4.92 8.30
N ILE A 22 -2.34 4.87 9.31
CA ILE A 22 -3.42 3.87 9.38
C ILE A 22 -4.34 3.97 8.16
N VAL A 23 -4.82 5.18 7.84
CA VAL A 23 -5.70 5.41 6.69
C VAL A 23 -5.01 4.99 5.40
N ASN A 24 -3.75 5.35 5.22
CA ASN A 24 -3.00 5.02 4.01
C ASN A 24 -2.84 3.50 3.85
N TYR A 25 -2.48 2.79 4.93
CA TYR A 25 -2.42 1.33 4.92
C TYR A 25 -3.76 0.69 4.60
N LEU A 26 -4.86 1.17 5.19
CA LEU A 26 -6.21 0.64 4.93
C LEU A 26 -6.63 0.83 3.47
N ILE A 27 -6.37 2.01 2.89
CA ILE A 27 -6.67 2.27 1.47
C ILE A 27 -5.83 1.37 0.58
N THR A 28 -4.55 1.22 0.89
CA THR A 28 -3.63 0.49 0.02
C THR A 28 -3.87 -1.02 0.07
N ILE A 29 -4.04 -1.58 1.28
CA ILE A 29 -4.37 -2.99 1.50
C ILE A 29 -5.80 -3.29 1.00
N GLY A 30 -6.75 -2.39 1.33
CA GLY A 30 -8.13 -2.50 0.89
C GLY A 30 -8.26 -2.45 -0.64
N GLY A 31 -7.47 -1.61 -1.31
CA GLY A 31 -7.38 -1.54 -2.77
C GLY A 31 -6.89 -2.85 -3.39
N ALA A 32 -5.81 -3.44 -2.84
CA ALA A 32 -5.32 -4.74 -3.30
C ALA A 32 -6.36 -5.86 -3.10
N PHE A 33 -7.03 -5.86 -1.94
CA PHE A 33 -8.04 -6.85 -1.59
C PHE A 33 -9.31 -6.73 -2.46
N ILE A 34 -9.93 -5.55 -2.53
CA ILE A 34 -11.14 -5.31 -3.32
C ILE A 34 -10.84 -5.48 -4.80
N GLY A 35 -9.73 -4.94 -5.28
CA GLY A 35 -9.27 -5.17 -6.65
C GLY A 35 -9.11 -6.66 -6.94
N GLY A 36 -8.54 -7.41 -5.99
CA GLY A 36 -8.42 -8.87 -6.05
C GLY A 36 -9.79 -9.54 -6.24
N ILE A 37 -10.80 -9.15 -5.45
CA ILE A 37 -12.19 -9.64 -5.60
C ILE A 37 -12.72 -9.36 -7.00
N VAL A 38 -12.63 -8.11 -7.46
CA VAL A 38 -13.12 -7.71 -8.78
C VAL A 38 -12.44 -8.53 -9.89
N THR A 39 -11.13 -8.69 -9.81
CA THR A 39 -10.36 -9.47 -10.79
C THR A 39 -10.75 -10.95 -10.75
N GLY A 40 -10.95 -11.50 -9.55
CA GLY A 40 -11.43 -12.87 -9.37
C GLY A 40 -12.79 -13.12 -10.03
N VAL A 41 -13.74 -12.18 -9.86
CA VAL A 41 -15.05 -12.23 -10.51
C VAL A 41 -14.92 -12.12 -12.04
N ILE A 42 -14.07 -11.24 -12.54
CA ILE A 42 -13.90 -11.04 -13.99
C ILE A 42 -13.32 -12.27 -14.68
N VAL A 43 -12.34 -12.95 -14.05
CA VAL A 43 -11.65 -14.11 -14.65
C VAL A 43 -12.57 -15.34 -14.78
N ARG A 44 -13.68 -15.43 -14.03
CA ARG A 44 -14.70 -16.49 -14.13
C ARG A 44 -14.15 -17.93 -14.16
N GLY A 45 -12.96 -18.14 -13.60
CA GLY A 45 -12.22 -19.41 -13.70
C GLY A 45 -12.28 -20.26 -12.43
N GLY A 46 -13.22 -19.96 -11.53
CA GLY A 46 -13.27 -20.53 -10.18
C GLY A 46 -12.17 -19.98 -9.25
N ALA A 47 -12.24 -20.38 -7.98
CA ALA A 47 -11.37 -19.86 -6.92
C ALA A 47 -9.87 -19.94 -7.25
N LYS A 48 -9.39 -21.06 -7.82
CA LYS A 48 -7.97 -21.26 -8.13
C LYS A 48 -7.44 -20.24 -9.16
N ASN A 49 -8.20 -19.98 -10.22
CA ASN A 49 -7.79 -19.00 -11.23
C ASN A 49 -8.00 -17.57 -10.74
N GLY A 50 -9.06 -17.31 -9.97
CA GLY A 50 -9.29 -16.02 -9.33
C GLY A 50 -8.17 -15.64 -8.35
N GLY A 51 -7.73 -16.57 -7.51
CA GLY A 51 -6.61 -16.34 -6.58
C GLY A 51 -5.31 -15.99 -7.32
N LYS A 52 -4.95 -16.74 -8.37
CA LYS A 52 -3.77 -16.41 -9.20
C LYS A 52 -3.88 -15.01 -9.79
N ALA A 53 -5.02 -14.66 -10.39
CA ALA A 53 -5.24 -13.34 -10.96
C ALA A 53 -5.16 -12.24 -9.89
N GLY A 54 -5.68 -12.51 -8.70
CA GLY A 54 -5.57 -11.66 -7.53
C GLY A 54 -4.13 -11.40 -7.09
N VAL A 55 -3.23 -12.39 -7.13
CA VAL A 55 -1.79 -12.19 -6.86
C VAL A 55 -1.19 -11.21 -7.86
N TYR A 56 -1.42 -11.43 -9.16
CA TYR A 56 -0.88 -10.55 -10.20
C TYR A 56 -1.37 -9.11 -10.02
N LEU A 57 -2.64 -8.93 -9.68
CA LEU A 57 -3.17 -7.60 -9.38
C LEU A 57 -2.55 -6.98 -8.12
N GLY A 58 -2.42 -7.77 -7.04
CA GLY A 58 -1.80 -7.30 -5.80
C GLY A 58 -0.36 -6.82 -6.03
N LEU A 59 0.42 -7.56 -6.82
CA LEU A 59 1.76 -7.16 -7.23
C LEU A 59 1.74 -5.92 -8.12
N LEU A 60 0.81 -5.83 -9.08
CA LEU A 60 0.66 -4.62 -9.92
C LEU A 60 0.30 -3.39 -9.08
N ASN A 61 -0.58 -3.54 -8.09
CA ASN A 61 -0.92 -2.48 -7.14
C ASN A 61 0.31 -2.02 -6.34
N ALA A 62 1.16 -2.97 -5.92
CA ALA A 62 2.41 -2.66 -5.24
C ALA A 62 3.38 -1.86 -6.13
N VAL A 63 3.46 -2.20 -7.43
CA VAL A 63 4.26 -1.45 -8.42
C VAL A 63 3.71 -0.03 -8.61
N VAL A 64 2.40 0.12 -8.74
CA VAL A 64 1.76 1.45 -8.91
C VAL A 64 2.00 2.32 -7.67
N LEU A 65 1.85 1.76 -6.48
CA LEU A 65 2.14 2.46 -5.23
C LEU A 65 3.62 2.88 -5.15
N ALA A 66 4.54 1.97 -5.51
CA ALA A 66 5.97 2.26 -5.53
C ALA A 66 6.29 3.46 -6.43
N ALA A 67 5.70 3.49 -7.63
CA ALA A 67 5.86 4.59 -8.57
C ALA A 67 5.29 5.89 -8.00
N ALA A 68 4.10 5.84 -7.39
CA ALA A 68 3.48 7.03 -6.77
C ALA A 68 4.33 7.60 -5.64
N ILE A 69 4.79 6.76 -4.70
CA ILE A 69 5.65 7.21 -3.59
C ILE A 69 6.98 7.73 -4.12
N PHE A 70 7.55 7.13 -5.17
CA PHE A 70 8.77 7.62 -5.78
C PHE A 70 8.61 9.03 -6.36
N VAL A 71 7.55 9.27 -7.13
CA VAL A 71 7.27 10.60 -7.73
C VAL A 71 7.00 11.64 -6.65
N TYR A 72 6.05 11.38 -5.74
CA TYR A 72 5.73 12.31 -4.65
C TYR A 72 6.91 12.52 -3.70
N GLY A 73 7.67 11.47 -3.46
CA GLY A 73 8.83 11.50 -2.59
C GLY A 73 9.93 12.40 -3.13
N ILE A 74 10.17 12.38 -4.44
CA ILE A 74 11.12 13.29 -5.09
C ILE A 74 10.65 14.74 -5.01
N GLU A 75 9.37 15.01 -5.24
CA GLU A 75 8.82 16.37 -5.22
C GLU A 75 8.82 17.00 -3.82
N THR A 76 8.74 16.18 -2.78
CA THR A 76 8.62 16.63 -1.39
C THR A 76 9.92 16.51 -0.58
N ALA A 77 10.94 15.85 -1.12
CA ALA A 77 12.22 15.69 -0.45
C ALA A 77 12.96 17.04 -0.36
N PRO A 78 13.44 17.43 0.84
CA PRO A 78 14.39 18.53 0.99
C PRO A 78 15.64 18.26 0.14
N PRO A 79 16.20 19.30 -0.53
CA PRO A 79 17.37 19.14 -1.40
C PRO A 79 18.62 18.60 -0.69
N ASP A 80 18.64 18.68 0.65
CA ASP A 80 19.75 18.28 1.51
C ASP A 80 19.71 16.79 1.89
N ILE A 81 18.57 16.11 1.67
CA ILE A 81 18.48 14.67 1.89
C ILE A 81 19.17 13.98 0.72
N SER A 82 20.24 13.24 1.03
CA SER A 82 20.98 12.46 0.04
C SER A 82 20.00 11.56 -0.72
N TYR A 83 19.72 11.93 -1.97
CA TYR A 83 18.66 11.37 -2.83
C TYR A 83 18.66 9.83 -2.82
N LEU A 84 19.86 9.25 -2.75
CA LEU A 84 20.12 7.81 -2.71
C LEU A 84 19.60 7.12 -1.42
N GLY A 85 19.67 7.78 -0.26
CA GLY A 85 19.16 7.25 1.01
C GLY A 85 17.63 7.32 1.11
N PHE A 86 17.04 8.37 0.55
CA PHE A 86 15.59 8.49 0.40
C PHE A 86 15.04 7.41 -0.55
N LEU A 87 15.69 7.24 -1.71
CA LEU A 87 15.39 6.16 -2.65
C LEU A 87 15.50 4.78 -2.02
N GLY A 88 16.58 4.49 -1.30
CA GLY A 88 16.83 3.19 -0.69
C GLY A 88 15.82 2.81 0.39
N SER A 89 15.45 3.74 1.26
CA SER A 89 14.45 3.52 2.31
C SER A 89 13.04 3.32 1.73
N THR A 90 12.69 4.11 0.70
CA THR A 90 11.41 3.98 -0.01
C THR A 90 11.31 2.64 -0.74
N LEU A 91 12.36 2.24 -1.46
CA LEU A 91 12.45 0.94 -2.13
C LEU A 91 12.35 -0.22 -1.12
N PHE A 92 13.01 -0.11 0.03
CA PHE A 92 12.96 -1.16 1.05
C PHE A 92 11.54 -1.36 1.60
N ILE A 93 10.85 -0.26 1.95
CA ILE A 93 9.46 -0.31 2.44
C ILE A 93 8.54 -0.93 1.39
N VAL A 94 8.69 -0.51 0.14
CA VAL A 94 7.92 -1.03 -0.98
C VAL A 94 8.16 -2.54 -1.14
N VAL A 95 9.41 -2.99 -1.24
CA VAL A 95 9.76 -4.41 -1.44
C VAL A 95 9.27 -5.28 -0.27
N ALA A 96 9.34 -4.77 0.96
CA ALA A 96 8.81 -5.47 2.13
C ALA A 96 7.27 -5.62 2.09
N LEU A 97 6.56 -4.71 1.41
CA LEU A 97 5.10 -4.74 1.29
C LEU A 97 4.58 -5.53 0.07
N PHE A 98 5.44 -5.83 -0.92
CA PHE A 98 5.07 -6.65 -2.09
C PHE A 98 4.42 -8.00 -1.73
N PRO A 99 4.98 -8.80 -0.79
CA PRO A 99 4.36 -10.05 -0.36
C PRO A 99 2.98 -9.84 0.27
N LEU A 100 2.80 -8.76 1.03
CA LEU A 100 1.52 -8.40 1.65
C LEU A 100 0.48 -8.09 0.59
N PHE A 101 0.79 -7.24 -0.39
CA PHE A 101 -0.17 -6.92 -1.45
C PHE A 101 -0.51 -8.13 -2.32
N GLY A 102 0.46 -8.97 -2.65
CA GLY A 102 0.23 -10.23 -3.35
C GLY A 102 -0.70 -11.17 -2.56
N LEU A 103 -0.51 -11.27 -1.24
CA LEU A 103 -1.35 -12.09 -0.35
C LEU A 103 -2.79 -11.54 -0.27
N PHE A 104 -2.96 -10.24 -0.05
CA PHE A 104 -4.30 -9.64 0.02
C PHE A 104 -5.02 -9.71 -1.32
N GLY A 105 -4.31 -9.47 -2.42
CA GLY A 105 -4.81 -9.70 -3.76
C GLY A 105 -5.24 -11.14 -4.00
N TYR A 106 -4.43 -12.12 -3.57
CA TYR A 106 -4.76 -13.55 -3.62
C TYR A 106 -6.05 -13.88 -2.88
N VAL A 107 -6.18 -13.43 -1.63
CA VAL A 107 -7.38 -13.70 -0.81
C VAL A 107 -8.62 -13.07 -1.45
N GLY A 108 -8.51 -11.82 -1.90
CA GLY A 108 -9.59 -11.16 -2.65
C GLY A 108 -9.96 -11.96 -3.90
N GLY A 109 -8.96 -12.38 -4.68
CA GLY A 109 -9.13 -13.17 -5.89
C GLY A 109 -9.78 -14.53 -5.66
N LEU A 110 -9.46 -15.22 -4.56
CA LEU A 110 -10.12 -16.47 -4.16
C LEU A 110 -11.61 -16.26 -3.91
N ILE A 111 -11.96 -15.19 -3.20
CA ILE A 111 -13.35 -14.82 -2.91
C ILE A 111 -14.08 -14.45 -4.20
N GLY A 112 -13.51 -13.58 -5.02
CA GLY A 112 -14.12 -13.18 -6.29
C GLY A 112 -14.32 -14.36 -7.24
N GLY A 113 -13.31 -15.21 -7.38
CA GLY A 113 -13.36 -16.37 -8.27
C GLY A 113 -14.31 -17.46 -7.78
N SER A 114 -14.53 -17.59 -6.46
CA SER A 114 -15.50 -18.57 -5.92
C SER A 114 -16.95 -18.13 -6.15
N LEU A 115 -17.24 -16.83 -6.22
CA LEU A 115 -18.57 -16.27 -6.50
C LEU A 115 -19.02 -16.49 -7.96
N THR A 116 -18.09 -16.80 -8.85
CA THR A 116 -18.36 -17.01 -10.30
C THR A 116 -18.35 -18.47 -10.72
N LYS A 117 -18.44 -19.38 -9.76
CA LYS A 117 -18.50 -20.82 -9.99
C LYS A 117 -19.92 -21.30 -10.24
#